data_AF-A0A7W7MUR7-F1
#
_entry.id   AF-A0A7W7MUR7-F1
#
_cell.length_a   1.000
_cell.length_b   1.000
_cell.length_c   1.000
_cell.angle_alpha   90.00
_cell.angle_beta   90.00
_cell.angle_gamma   90.00
#
_symmetry.space_group_name_H-M   'P 1'
#
loop_
_entity.id
_entity.type
_entity.pdbx_description
1 polymer ?
#
loop_
_entity_poly.entity_id
_entity_poly.type
_entity_poly.pdbx_seq_one_letter_code
_entity_poly.pdbx_strand_id
1 'polypeptide(L)'
;MVTALPGREPLLRALIDICGPDFAREAGAADMVAGHLASFVAAPATTHAAIDTLRLAAERGLAVVPRGSGSKLDWGAPPRGIDMVLDTGRLDGIWDHHPDGPTAEIGSGTPVRAVQAALALRGQRLAVDPPSEGATIGGMLAVNESGPLRHRFGTPAAQVERITYVDREGVAGESDGEDGRPGIAEVDGVILSARVRLRPLPAARRWVLVPVSTPLQVHHLVEEALSQRAEPSAIEVDLPTPAGAGRPGAQPPGSVAVLLEGGAVDVAGRAEQVAKALGDTATVTPTAPRWWGRYPFGREDVALRITVAIADLHAAVYALRDATGASVPVRGSAGRGTVHAVLPGTLTAERVEGILDAVRGVLLARGGRCVVIAAPSPISTNIDMAGRRDLF
;
A
#
# COMPACT_ATOMS: atom_id res chain seq x y z
N MET A 1 30.83 -11.43 -5.26
CA MET A 1 31.09 -12.88 -5.24
C MET A 1 30.00 -13.52 -4.39
N VAL A 2 29.07 -14.25 -5.02
CA VAL A 2 28.08 -15.07 -4.29
C VAL A 2 28.88 -16.18 -3.63
N THR A 3 29.01 -16.15 -2.32
CA THR A 3 29.50 -17.31 -1.55
C THR A 3 28.63 -18.49 -1.92
N ALA A 4 29.24 -19.53 -2.50
CA ALA A 4 28.51 -20.72 -2.92
C ALA A 4 27.82 -21.34 -1.69
N LEU A 5 26.49 -21.35 -1.68
CA LEU A 5 25.70 -22.02 -0.66
C LEU A 5 26.13 -23.49 -0.58
N PRO A 6 26.66 -23.98 0.55
CA PRO A 6 27.00 -25.38 0.68
C PRO A 6 25.76 -26.25 0.46
N GLY A 7 25.82 -27.22 -0.45
CA GLY A 7 24.72 -28.19 -0.66
C GLY A 7 23.49 -27.67 -1.42
N ARG A 8 23.67 -26.79 -2.43
CA ARG A 8 22.59 -26.30 -3.30
C ARG A 8 21.68 -27.40 -3.86
N GLU A 9 22.27 -28.47 -4.38
CA GLU A 9 21.51 -29.54 -5.05
C GLU A 9 20.67 -30.39 -4.07
N PRO A 10 21.20 -30.85 -2.92
CA PRO A 10 20.37 -31.45 -1.87
C PRO A 10 19.26 -30.53 -1.36
N LEU A 11 19.51 -29.23 -1.21
CA LEU A 11 18.52 -28.26 -0.76
C LEU A 11 17.38 -28.10 -1.78
N LEU A 12 17.70 -27.96 -3.07
CA LEU A 12 16.70 -27.87 -4.12
C LEU A 12 15.82 -29.12 -4.18
N ARG A 13 16.40 -30.32 -4.03
CA ARG A 13 15.62 -31.57 -3.97
C ARG A 13 14.64 -31.58 -2.79
N ALA A 14 15.09 -31.18 -1.61
CA ALA A 14 14.21 -31.09 -0.44
C ALA A 14 13.07 -30.08 -0.64
N LEU A 15 13.35 -28.93 -1.28
CA LEU A 15 12.30 -27.96 -1.63
C LEU A 15 11.32 -28.52 -2.66
N ILE A 16 11.79 -29.30 -3.64
CA ILE A 16 10.96 -30.02 -4.63
C ILE A 16 10.07 -31.05 -3.93
N ASP A 17 10.60 -31.80 -2.96
CA ASP A 17 9.82 -32.78 -2.21
C ASP A 17 8.67 -32.12 -1.41
N ILE A 18 8.89 -30.91 -0.90
CA ILE A 18 7.88 -30.14 -0.14
C ILE A 18 6.86 -29.44 -1.06
N CYS A 19 7.32 -28.72 -2.09
CA CYS A 19 6.48 -27.84 -2.92
C CYS A 19 5.93 -28.51 -4.18
N GLY A 20 6.59 -29.58 -4.64
CA GLY A 20 6.40 -30.20 -5.95
C GLY A 20 7.44 -29.75 -6.99
N PRO A 21 7.69 -30.57 -8.03
CA PRO A 21 8.78 -30.39 -8.99
C PRO A 21 8.73 -29.08 -9.79
N ASP A 22 7.53 -28.58 -10.11
CA ASP A 22 7.36 -27.34 -10.86
C ASP A 22 7.34 -26.08 -9.97
N PHE A 23 7.42 -26.27 -8.65
CA PHE A 23 7.16 -25.23 -7.65
C PHE A 23 8.33 -25.00 -6.69
N ALA A 24 9.46 -25.65 -6.94
CA ALA A 24 10.74 -25.30 -6.37
C ALA A 24 11.80 -25.31 -7.46
N ARG A 25 12.54 -24.20 -7.61
CA ARG A 25 13.51 -24.02 -8.69
C ARG A 25 14.65 -23.09 -8.29
N GLU A 26 15.71 -23.09 -9.09
CA GLU A 26 16.68 -22.01 -9.04
C GLU A 26 16.03 -20.69 -9.47
N ALA A 27 16.45 -19.61 -8.83
CA ALA A 27 15.98 -18.26 -9.13
C ALA A 27 16.63 -17.71 -10.41
N GLY A 28 15.87 -16.92 -11.16
CA GLY A 28 16.31 -16.23 -12.38
C GLY A 28 16.18 -14.71 -12.24
N ALA A 29 16.45 -13.98 -13.33
CA ALA A 29 16.42 -12.51 -13.33
C ALA A 29 15.08 -11.90 -12.87
N ALA A 30 13.97 -12.60 -13.07
CA ALA A 30 12.64 -12.15 -12.62
C ALA A 30 12.43 -12.27 -11.10
N ASP A 31 13.33 -12.94 -10.39
CA ASP A 31 13.27 -13.16 -8.94
C ASP A 31 14.20 -12.22 -8.17
N MET A 32 14.69 -11.16 -8.81
CA MET A 32 15.43 -10.11 -8.13
C MET A 32 14.51 -9.31 -7.21
N VAL A 33 15.01 -9.03 -6.00
CA VAL A 33 14.34 -8.20 -5.00
C VAL A 33 15.31 -7.09 -4.63
N ALA A 34 14.91 -5.84 -4.89
CA ALA A 34 15.73 -4.66 -4.65
C ALA A 34 17.21 -4.83 -5.11
N GLY A 35 17.42 -5.36 -6.32
CA GLY A 35 18.74 -5.59 -6.92
C GLY A 35 19.48 -6.86 -6.47
N HIS A 36 18.94 -7.64 -5.54
CA HIS A 36 19.54 -8.89 -5.06
C HIS A 36 18.88 -10.10 -5.72
N LEU A 37 19.68 -10.96 -6.33
CA LEU A 37 19.21 -12.22 -6.91
C LEU A 37 19.20 -13.31 -5.83
N ALA A 38 18.03 -13.90 -5.59
CA ALA A 38 17.90 -15.08 -4.74
C ALA A 38 18.61 -16.30 -5.38
N SER A 39 18.87 -17.35 -4.60
CA SER A 39 19.34 -18.62 -5.16
C SER A 39 18.20 -19.54 -5.55
N PHE A 40 17.09 -19.52 -4.79
CA PHE A 40 15.96 -20.40 -4.98
C PHE A 40 14.62 -19.66 -4.96
N VAL A 41 13.62 -20.27 -5.58
CA VAL A 41 12.21 -19.92 -5.42
C VAL A 41 11.47 -21.17 -4.98
N ALA A 42 10.66 -21.06 -3.93
CA ALA A 42 9.78 -22.12 -3.44
C ALA A 42 8.35 -21.59 -3.33
N ALA A 43 7.39 -22.32 -3.91
CA ALA A 43 5.98 -21.93 -3.99
C ALA A 43 5.09 -23.00 -3.34
N PRO A 44 4.95 -23.00 -2.00
CA PRO A 44 4.11 -23.97 -1.30
C PRO A 44 2.62 -23.78 -1.62
N ALA A 45 1.90 -24.88 -1.80
CA ALA A 45 0.44 -24.86 -2.06
C ALA A 45 -0.43 -24.98 -0.81
N THR A 46 0.16 -25.27 0.35
CA THR A 46 -0.59 -25.51 1.59
C THR A 46 0.13 -24.88 2.77
N THR A 47 -0.63 -24.63 3.83
CA THR A 47 -0.08 -24.20 5.13
C THR A 47 1.03 -25.13 5.62
N HIS A 48 0.85 -26.45 5.49
CA HIS A 48 1.85 -27.43 5.91
C HIS A 48 3.14 -27.31 5.09
N ALA A 49 3.05 -27.26 3.76
CA ALA A 49 4.20 -27.09 2.90
C ALA A 49 4.93 -25.75 3.15
N ALA A 50 4.20 -24.68 3.47
CA ALA A 50 4.80 -23.40 3.83
C ALA A 50 5.59 -23.47 5.15
N ILE A 51 5.03 -24.13 6.16
CA ILE A 51 5.71 -24.40 7.44
C ILE A 51 6.99 -25.21 7.20
N ASP A 52 6.90 -26.33 6.48
CA ASP A 52 8.05 -27.20 6.24
C ASP A 52 9.15 -26.49 5.43
N THR A 53 8.77 -25.68 4.45
CA THR A 53 9.72 -24.87 3.67
C THR A 53 10.45 -23.87 4.55
N LEU A 54 9.75 -23.18 5.46
CA LEU A 54 10.36 -22.20 6.35
C LEU A 54 11.19 -22.84 7.46
N ARG A 55 10.81 -24.02 7.97
CA ARG A 55 11.63 -24.81 8.89
C ARG A 55 12.94 -25.24 8.24
N LEU A 56 12.88 -25.78 7.01
CA LEU A 56 14.08 -26.13 6.25
C LEU A 56 14.97 -24.90 6.03
N ALA A 57 14.38 -23.74 5.72
CA ALA A 57 15.14 -22.51 5.58
C ALA A 57 15.82 -22.08 6.89
N ALA A 58 15.11 -22.15 8.02
CA ALA A 58 15.65 -21.83 9.34
C ALA A 58 16.81 -22.77 9.74
N GLU A 59 16.63 -24.09 9.54
CA GLU A 59 17.65 -25.11 9.79
C GLU A 59 18.94 -24.88 8.98
N ARG A 60 18.81 -24.31 7.78
CA ARG A 60 19.92 -24.02 6.87
C ARG A 60 20.43 -22.58 6.97
N GLY A 61 19.83 -21.75 7.82
CA GLY A 61 20.21 -20.34 8.01
C GLY A 61 19.99 -19.48 6.75
N LEU A 62 18.97 -19.78 5.95
CA LEU A 62 18.70 -19.05 4.70
C LEU A 62 18.00 -17.72 4.97
N ALA A 63 18.42 -16.66 4.26
CA ALA A 63 17.67 -15.40 4.18
C ALA A 63 16.47 -15.56 3.23
N VAL A 64 15.25 -15.49 3.77
CA VAL A 64 14.00 -15.69 3.02
C VAL A 64 13.27 -14.37 2.82
N VAL A 65 12.82 -14.12 1.58
CA VAL A 65 11.91 -13.01 1.25
C VAL A 65 10.56 -13.56 0.78
N PRO A 66 9.47 -13.28 1.48
CA PRO A 66 8.13 -13.62 1.02
C PRO A 66 7.72 -12.75 -0.18
N ARG A 67 7.09 -13.37 -1.18
CA ARG A 67 6.61 -12.67 -2.38
C ARG A 67 5.20 -13.11 -2.73
N GLY A 68 4.27 -12.16 -2.77
CA GLY A 68 2.98 -12.30 -3.46
C GLY A 68 3.14 -12.01 -4.96
N SER A 69 2.51 -10.94 -5.44
CA SER A 69 2.68 -10.50 -6.84
C SER A 69 4.00 -9.78 -7.14
N GLY A 70 4.75 -9.42 -6.10
CA GLY A 70 5.99 -8.65 -6.25
C GLY A 70 5.82 -7.14 -6.53
N SER A 71 4.61 -6.61 -6.37
CA SER A 71 4.29 -5.18 -6.62
C SER A 71 5.03 -4.17 -5.73
N LYS A 72 5.71 -4.63 -4.66
CA LYS A 72 6.36 -3.80 -3.64
C LYS A 72 7.72 -4.35 -3.18
N LEU A 73 8.38 -5.14 -4.02
CA LEU A 73 9.67 -5.76 -3.67
C LEU A 73 10.82 -4.75 -3.50
N ASP A 74 10.59 -3.53 -3.97
CA ASP A 74 11.46 -2.36 -3.88
C ASP A 74 11.05 -1.41 -2.74
N TRP A 75 10.08 -1.80 -1.90
CA TRP A 75 9.64 -0.97 -0.80
C TRP A 75 10.45 -1.20 0.48
N GLY A 76 10.82 -0.10 1.13
CA GLY A 76 11.61 -0.08 2.35
C GLY A 76 13.10 -0.31 2.10
N ALA A 77 13.83 -0.58 3.19
CA ALA A 77 15.26 -0.85 3.12
C ALA A 77 15.55 -2.14 2.32
N PRO A 78 16.49 -2.12 1.37
CA PRO A 78 16.88 -3.31 0.63
C PRO A 78 17.47 -4.37 1.59
N PRO A 79 17.16 -5.67 1.40
CA PRO A 79 17.77 -6.73 2.20
C PRO A 79 19.29 -6.78 1.95
N ARG A 80 20.05 -7.21 2.96
CA ARG A 80 21.52 -7.37 2.85
C ARG A 80 21.92 -8.54 1.94
N GLY A 81 21.01 -9.46 1.70
CA GLY A 81 21.19 -10.69 0.93
C GLY A 81 19.92 -11.51 0.94
N ILE A 82 19.77 -12.39 -0.06
CA ILE A 82 18.58 -13.23 -0.23
C ILE A 82 19.04 -14.57 -0.75
N ASP A 83 18.65 -15.64 -0.05
CA ASP A 83 18.92 -17.00 -0.47
C ASP A 83 17.69 -17.63 -1.14
N MET A 84 16.49 -17.32 -0.64
CA MET A 84 15.25 -17.90 -1.14
C MET A 84 14.11 -16.88 -1.22
N VAL A 85 13.38 -16.90 -2.34
CA VAL A 85 12.06 -16.29 -2.42
C VAL A 85 11.02 -17.34 -2.06
N LEU A 86 10.18 -17.06 -1.07
CA LEU A 86 8.99 -17.85 -0.78
C LEU A 86 7.79 -17.23 -1.50
N ASP A 87 7.34 -17.85 -2.58
CA ASP A 87 6.21 -17.38 -3.38
C ASP A 87 4.88 -17.85 -2.78
N THR A 88 4.04 -16.92 -2.33
CA THR A 88 2.76 -17.23 -1.70
C THR A 88 1.63 -17.41 -2.71
N GLY A 89 1.88 -17.28 -4.02
CA GLY A 89 0.85 -17.27 -5.06
C GLY A 89 -0.04 -18.51 -5.11
N ARG A 90 0.42 -19.67 -4.61
CA ARG A 90 -0.37 -20.90 -4.50
C ARG A 90 -1.13 -21.05 -3.18
N LEU A 91 -0.92 -20.15 -2.22
CA LEU A 91 -1.77 -19.97 -1.05
C LEU A 91 -2.91 -19.01 -1.42
N ASP A 92 -3.62 -19.32 -2.49
CA ASP A 92 -4.70 -18.50 -3.02
C ASP A 92 -6.09 -19.08 -2.72
N GLY A 93 -7.12 -18.28 -3.02
CA GLY A 93 -8.51 -18.63 -2.82
C GLY A 93 -9.11 -18.11 -1.52
N ILE A 94 -10.45 -18.16 -1.50
CA ILE A 94 -11.26 -17.91 -0.31
C ILE A 94 -11.48 -19.29 0.33
N TRP A 95 -10.83 -19.55 1.46
CA TRP A 95 -10.80 -20.86 2.11
C TRP A 95 -12.04 -21.14 2.95
N ASP A 96 -12.64 -20.10 3.52
CA ASP A 96 -13.88 -20.17 4.30
C ASP A 96 -14.70 -18.90 4.06
N HIS A 97 -15.93 -19.05 3.60
CA HIS A 97 -16.86 -17.95 3.39
C HIS A 97 -18.30 -18.44 3.46
N HIS A 98 -19.01 -18.01 4.50
CA HIS A 98 -20.45 -18.20 4.58
C HIS A 98 -21.16 -17.04 3.85
N PRO A 99 -22.14 -17.29 2.96
CA PRO A 99 -22.80 -16.23 2.18
C PRO A 99 -23.39 -15.10 3.04
N ASP A 100 -23.97 -15.43 4.18
CA ASP A 100 -24.52 -14.47 5.16
C ASP A 100 -23.52 -14.13 6.28
N GLY A 101 -22.30 -14.65 6.21
CA GLY A 101 -21.26 -14.48 7.20
C GLY A 101 -20.68 -13.06 7.16
N PRO A 102 -20.31 -12.49 8.32
CA PRO A 102 -19.68 -11.17 8.38
C PRO A 102 -18.17 -11.23 8.04
N THR A 103 -17.62 -12.41 7.75
CA THR A 103 -16.18 -12.62 7.58
C THR A 103 -15.87 -13.63 6.47
N ALA A 104 -14.63 -13.61 5.98
CA ALA A 104 -14.08 -14.64 5.11
C ALA A 104 -12.62 -14.93 5.47
N GLU A 105 -12.20 -16.19 5.40
CA GLU A 105 -10.81 -16.62 5.45
C GLU A 105 -10.24 -16.64 4.03
N ILE A 106 -9.13 -15.94 3.80
CA ILE A 106 -8.55 -15.78 2.47
C ILE A 106 -7.06 -16.09 2.52
N GLY A 107 -6.58 -16.90 1.58
CA GLY A 107 -5.15 -17.19 1.42
C GLY A 107 -4.36 -15.95 1.01
N SER A 108 -3.14 -15.81 1.53
CA SER A 108 -2.30 -14.62 1.38
C SER A 108 -1.82 -14.37 -0.06
N GLY A 109 -1.79 -15.40 -0.89
CA GLY A 109 -1.50 -15.33 -2.33
C GLY A 109 -2.63 -14.72 -3.16
N THR A 110 -3.85 -14.65 -2.61
CA THR A 110 -5.03 -14.25 -3.38
C THR A 110 -4.97 -12.78 -3.79
N PRO A 111 -5.11 -12.45 -5.09
CA PRO A 111 -5.23 -11.06 -5.53
C PRO A 111 -6.45 -10.37 -4.93
N VAL A 112 -6.29 -9.18 -4.36
CA VAL A 112 -7.38 -8.42 -3.72
C VAL A 112 -8.56 -8.19 -4.68
N ARG A 113 -8.26 -7.90 -5.94
CA ARG A 113 -9.27 -7.73 -7.00
C ARG A 113 -10.10 -9.00 -7.24
N ALA A 114 -9.50 -10.18 -7.13
CA ALA A 114 -10.20 -11.46 -7.33
C ALA A 114 -11.16 -11.72 -6.17
N VAL A 115 -10.73 -11.44 -4.93
CA VAL A 115 -11.59 -11.51 -3.75
C VAL A 115 -12.77 -10.55 -3.88
N GLN A 116 -12.52 -9.29 -4.24
CA GLN A 116 -13.60 -8.31 -4.40
C GLN A 116 -14.61 -8.74 -5.47
N ALA A 117 -14.15 -9.27 -6.59
CA ALA A 117 -15.04 -9.78 -7.65
C ALA A 117 -15.90 -10.96 -7.14
N ALA A 118 -15.31 -11.90 -6.40
CA ALA A 118 -16.03 -13.04 -5.85
C ALA A 118 -17.08 -12.64 -4.82
N LEU A 119 -16.74 -11.73 -3.89
CA LEU A 119 -17.66 -11.25 -2.86
C LEU A 119 -18.80 -10.40 -3.44
N ALA A 120 -18.53 -9.64 -4.50
CA ALA A 120 -19.55 -8.80 -5.15
C ALA A 120 -20.72 -9.63 -5.72
N LEU A 121 -20.48 -10.87 -6.15
CA LEU A 121 -21.53 -11.80 -6.59
C LEU A 121 -22.53 -12.15 -5.47
N ARG A 122 -22.15 -11.92 -4.21
CA ARG A 122 -22.97 -12.12 -3.01
C ARG A 122 -23.43 -10.81 -2.38
N GLY A 123 -23.25 -9.67 -3.06
CA GLY A 123 -23.59 -8.35 -2.51
C GLY A 123 -22.70 -7.92 -1.34
N GLN A 124 -21.52 -8.51 -1.21
CA GLN A 124 -20.54 -8.20 -0.18
C GLN A 124 -19.26 -7.59 -0.78
N ARG A 125 -18.42 -7.01 0.07
CA ARG A 125 -17.10 -6.49 -0.29
C ARG A 125 -16.11 -6.60 0.87
N LEU A 126 -14.83 -6.60 0.51
CA LEU A 126 -13.78 -6.09 1.41
C LEU A 126 -13.76 -4.57 1.29
N ALA A 127 -13.77 -3.85 2.40
CA ALA A 127 -13.74 -2.39 2.36
C ALA A 127 -12.30 -1.85 2.33
N VAL A 128 -11.48 -2.42 1.44
CA VAL A 128 -10.09 -2.05 1.17
C VAL A 128 -9.89 -1.79 -0.32
N ASP A 129 -8.98 -0.91 -0.66
CA ASP A 129 -8.71 -0.46 -2.02
C ASP A 129 -7.22 -0.15 -2.24
N PRO A 130 -6.32 -1.13 -2.03
CA PRO A 130 -4.87 -0.93 -2.15
C PRO A 130 -4.51 -0.33 -3.53
N PRO A 131 -3.70 0.75 -3.59
CA PRO A 131 -3.38 1.40 -4.86
C PRO A 131 -2.57 0.54 -5.84
N SER A 132 -1.83 -0.46 -5.36
CA SER A 132 -1.12 -1.41 -6.23
C SER A 132 -2.10 -2.37 -6.92
N GLU A 133 -2.24 -2.28 -8.25
CA GLU A 133 -3.18 -3.11 -9.03
C GLU A 133 -2.98 -4.63 -8.87
N GLY A 134 -1.74 -5.03 -8.55
CA GLY A 134 -1.36 -6.43 -8.30
C GLY A 134 -1.41 -6.86 -6.84
N ALA A 135 -1.90 -6.06 -5.90
CA ALA A 135 -1.86 -6.40 -4.47
C ALA A 135 -2.52 -7.76 -4.19
N THR A 136 -1.83 -8.60 -3.42
CA THR A 136 -2.39 -9.81 -2.81
C THR A 136 -2.78 -9.52 -1.36
N ILE A 137 -3.61 -10.36 -0.75
CA ILE A 137 -3.98 -10.21 0.67
C ILE A 137 -2.75 -10.12 1.57
N GLY A 138 -1.79 -11.04 1.41
CA GLY A 138 -0.55 -11.04 2.18
C GLY A 138 0.31 -9.80 1.92
N GLY A 139 0.53 -9.44 0.66
CA GLY A 139 1.34 -8.27 0.31
C GLY A 139 0.74 -6.95 0.76
N MET A 140 -0.60 -6.82 0.73
CA MET A 140 -1.30 -5.66 1.27
C MET A 140 -1.13 -5.57 2.79
N LEU A 141 -1.35 -6.67 3.52
CA LEU A 141 -1.25 -6.69 4.98
C LEU A 141 0.19 -6.50 5.49
N ALA A 142 1.19 -7.04 4.78
CA ALA A 142 2.61 -6.93 5.15
C ALA A 142 3.11 -5.48 5.25
N VAL A 143 2.53 -4.57 4.48
CA VAL A 143 2.85 -3.13 4.48
C VAL A 143 1.64 -2.25 4.80
N ASN A 144 0.56 -2.84 5.34
CA ASN A 144 -0.71 -2.19 5.65
C ASN A 144 -1.22 -1.25 4.53
N GLU A 145 -1.07 -1.67 3.27
CA GLU A 145 -1.24 -0.80 2.10
C GLU A 145 -2.67 -0.24 2.02
N SER A 146 -2.80 1.02 2.42
CA SER A 146 -4.10 1.66 2.57
C SER A 146 -4.41 2.56 1.37
N GLY A 147 -5.58 2.34 0.77
CA GLY A 147 -6.16 3.24 -0.22
C GLY A 147 -7.22 4.20 0.37
N PRO A 148 -7.96 4.91 -0.49
CA PRO A 148 -8.97 5.89 -0.10
C PRO A 148 -9.97 5.42 0.97
N LEU A 149 -10.47 4.18 0.89
CA LEU A 149 -11.49 3.65 1.81
C LEU A 149 -11.03 3.57 3.27
N ARG A 150 -9.72 3.69 3.53
CA ARG A 150 -9.18 3.78 4.90
C ARG A 150 -9.81 4.89 5.72
N HIS A 151 -10.29 5.95 5.05
CA HIS A 151 -10.87 7.11 5.70
C HIS A 151 -12.07 6.75 6.56
N ARG A 152 -12.96 5.88 6.04
CA ARG A 152 -14.16 5.42 6.76
C ARG A 152 -14.00 4.06 7.41
N PHE A 153 -13.24 3.15 6.80
CA PHE A 153 -13.21 1.75 7.21
C PHE A 153 -11.97 1.33 8.00
N GLY A 154 -11.01 2.25 8.18
CA GLY A 154 -9.72 1.94 8.81
C GLY A 154 -8.74 1.25 7.85
N THR A 155 -7.53 1.00 8.35
CA THR A 155 -6.46 0.34 7.59
C THR A 155 -6.86 -1.10 7.21
N PRO A 156 -6.21 -1.73 6.21
CA PRO A 156 -6.41 -3.14 5.94
C PRO A 156 -6.21 -4.01 7.18
N ALA A 157 -5.18 -3.74 7.99
CA ALA A 157 -4.93 -4.47 9.23
C ALA A 157 -6.05 -4.27 10.27
N ALA A 158 -6.61 -3.07 10.38
CA ALA A 158 -7.74 -2.82 11.26
C ALA A 158 -8.95 -3.70 10.90
N GLN A 159 -9.11 -4.08 9.63
CA GLN A 159 -10.24 -4.87 9.13
C GLN A 159 -10.03 -6.39 9.27
N VAL A 160 -8.87 -6.83 9.72
CA VAL A 160 -8.56 -8.23 10.02
C VAL A 160 -9.10 -8.58 11.41
N GLU A 161 -9.65 -9.78 11.54
CA GLU A 161 -9.96 -10.40 12.84
C GLU A 161 -8.85 -11.33 13.29
N ARG A 162 -8.24 -12.05 12.36
CA ARG A 162 -7.15 -12.99 12.64
C ARG A 162 -6.28 -13.16 11.41
N ILE A 163 -4.96 -13.27 11.57
CA ILE A 163 -4.07 -13.85 10.57
C ILE A 163 -3.52 -15.18 11.08
N THR A 164 -3.22 -16.08 10.15
CA THR A 164 -2.32 -17.21 10.39
C THR A 164 -0.99 -16.90 9.72
N TYR A 165 0.11 -17.10 10.44
CA TYR A 165 1.46 -16.85 9.95
C TYR A 165 2.43 -17.95 10.35
N VAL A 166 3.62 -17.92 9.76
CA VAL A 166 4.77 -18.73 10.17
C VAL A 166 5.95 -17.78 10.39
N ASP A 167 6.57 -17.82 11.56
CA ASP A 167 7.71 -16.96 11.87
C ASP A 167 9.00 -17.42 11.16
N ARG A 168 10.09 -16.67 11.36
CA ARG A 168 11.41 -16.96 10.79
C ARG A 168 12.02 -18.28 11.29
N GLU A 169 11.55 -18.83 12.41
CA GLU A 169 11.95 -20.13 12.94
C GLU A 169 11.12 -21.29 12.35
N GLY A 170 10.13 -21.01 11.51
CA GLY A 170 9.24 -22.03 10.96
C GLY A 170 8.17 -22.49 11.95
N VAL A 171 7.83 -21.66 12.94
CA VAL A 171 6.77 -21.93 13.91
C VAL A 171 5.49 -21.22 13.47
N ALA A 172 4.40 -21.98 13.38
CA ALA A 172 3.09 -21.42 13.04
C ALA A 172 2.50 -20.64 14.22
N GLY A 173 1.86 -19.52 13.93
CA GLY A 173 1.20 -18.66 14.91
C GLY A 173 -0.05 -17.99 14.37
N GLU A 174 -0.78 -17.34 15.27
CA GLU A 174 -1.96 -16.55 14.96
C GLU A 174 -1.85 -15.17 15.62
N SER A 175 -2.51 -14.17 15.03
CA SER A 175 -2.53 -12.80 15.54
C SER A 175 -3.87 -12.13 15.23
N ASP A 176 -4.43 -11.41 16.21
CA ASP A 176 -5.77 -10.81 16.16
C ASP A 176 -5.81 -9.45 15.40
N GLY A 177 -5.07 -9.33 14.30
CA GLY A 177 -5.06 -8.10 13.48
C GLY A 177 -4.12 -7.01 13.98
N GLU A 178 -4.48 -5.74 13.77
CA GLU A 178 -3.63 -4.57 14.05
C GLU A 178 -3.18 -4.49 15.52
N ASP A 179 -4.11 -4.70 16.46
CA ASP A 179 -3.88 -4.60 17.91
C ASP A 179 -3.56 -5.96 18.58
N GLY A 180 -3.25 -6.98 17.78
CA GLY A 180 -2.90 -8.31 18.26
C GLY A 180 -1.62 -8.34 19.09
N ARG A 181 -1.30 -9.50 19.68
CA ARG A 181 -0.03 -9.75 20.40
C ARG A 181 0.59 -11.06 19.92
N PRO A 182 1.46 -11.06 18.89
CA PRO A 182 1.98 -9.87 18.19
C PRO A 182 0.94 -9.21 17.28
N GLY A 183 1.07 -7.91 17.00
CA GLY A 183 0.31 -7.24 15.93
C GLY A 183 0.86 -7.62 14.55
N ILE A 184 0.10 -7.45 13.46
CA ILE A 184 0.58 -7.80 12.09
C ILE A 184 1.92 -7.11 11.75
N ALA A 185 2.12 -5.87 12.20
CA ALA A 185 3.37 -5.12 12.01
C ALA A 185 4.60 -5.79 12.66
N GLU A 186 4.37 -6.62 13.68
CA GLU A 186 5.39 -7.27 14.52
C GLU A 186 5.69 -8.71 14.08
N VAL A 187 4.88 -9.29 13.19
CA VAL A 187 5.03 -10.67 12.73
C VAL A 187 6.28 -10.85 11.86
N ASP A 188 7.39 -11.27 12.44
CA ASP A 188 8.61 -11.56 11.69
C ASP A 188 8.55 -12.92 10.98
N GLY A 189 7.93 -12.93 9.79
CA GLY A 189 7.67 -14.15 9.04
C GLY A 189 6.72 -13.96 7.86
N VAL A 190 5.94 -15.00 7.57
CA VAL A 190 5.08 -15.08 6.38
C VAL A 190 3.62 -15.22 6.78
N ILE A 191 2.78 -14.28 6.34
CA ILE A 191 1.33 -14.38 6.44
C ILE A 191 0.84 -15.46 5.47
N LEU A 192 0.11 -16.46 5.96
CA LEU A 192 -0.46 -17.55 5.16
C LEU A 192 -1.91 -17.28 4.77
N SER A 193 -2.69 -16.72 5.69
CA SER A 193 -4.09 -16.35 5.46
C SER A 193 -4.53 -15.24 6.40
N ALA A 194 -5.66 -14.63 6.07
CA ALA A 194 -6.33 -13.64 6.91
C ALA A 194 -7.84 -13.87 6.93
N ARG A 195 -8.40 -13.86 8.15
CA ARG A 195 -9.83 -13.71 8.40
C ARG A 195 -10.16 -12.22 8.43
N VAL A 196 -10.96 -11.77 7.48
CA VAL A 196 -11.27 -10.34 7.28
C VAL A 196 -12.76 -10.08 7.40
N ARG A 197 -13.11 -8.89 7.92
CA ARG A 197 -14.51 -8.44 8.01
C ARG A 197 -15.05 -8.00 6.66
N LEU A 198 -16.23 -8.50 6.33
CA LEU A 198 -16.97 -8.15 5.14
C LEU A 198 -17.93 -6.98 5.42
N ARG A 199 -18.28 -6.27 4.34
CA ARG A 199 -19.28 -5.19 4.35
C ARG A 199 -20.28 -5.41 3.21
N PRO A 200 -21.51 -4.93 3.34
CA PRO A 200 -22.43 -4.84 2.21
C PRO A 200 -21.82 -4.00 1.08
N LEU A 201 -22.07 -4.40 -0.15
CA LEU A 201 -21.75 -3.61 -1.33
C LEU A 201 -22.70 -2.39 -1.36
N PRO A 202 -22.18 -1.15 -1.52
CA PRO A 202 -23.05 0.02 -1.58
C PRO A 202 -23.86 0.03 -2.87
N ALA A 203 -25.13 0.43 -2.78
CA ALA A 203 -26.01 0.53 -3.95
C ALA A 203 -25.60 1.66 -4.90
N ALA A 204 -24.97 2.71 -4.39
CA ALA A 204 -24.47 3.82 -5.18
C ALA A 204 -23.17 4.42 -4.62
N ARG A 205 -22.40 5.02 -5.53
CA ARG A 205 -21.22 5.85 -5.24
C ARG A 205 -21.35 7.18 -5.97
N ARG A 206 -20.92 8.26 -5.34
CA ARG A 206 -20.77 9.58 -5.96
C ARG A 206 -19.45 10.19 -5.53
N TRP A 207 -18.77 10.81 -6.48
CA TRP A 207 -17.62 11.65 -6.23
C TRP A 207 -18.02 13.10 -6.41
N VAL A 208 -17.67 13.93 -5.43
CA VAL A 208 -17.68 15.40 -5.58
C VAL A 208 -16.24 15.82 -5.89
N LEU A 209 -16.03 16.39 -7.08
CA LEU A 209 -14.73 16.81 -7.58
C LEU A 209 -14.63 18.33 -7.59
N VAL A 210 -13.55 18.86 -7.03
CA VAL A 210 -13.27 20.31 -7.01
C VAL A 210 -11.87 20.55 -7.57
N PRO A 211 -11.72 21.39 -8.61
CA PRO A 211 -10.40 21.77 -9.10
C PRO A 211 -9.64 22.61 -8.07
N VAL A 212 -8.33 22.38 -7.95
CA VAL A 212 -7.44 23.12 -7.05
C VAL A 212 -6.12 23.49 -7.70
N SER A 213 -5.51 24.57 -7.20
CA SER A 213 -4.21 25.07 -7.66
C SER A 213 -3.15 25.12 -6.57
N THR A 214 -3.54 25.07 -5.29
CA THR A 214 -2.59 25.20 -4.18
C THR A 214 -2.85 24.20 -3.04
N PRO A 215 -1.81 23.81 -2.29
CA PRO A 215 -1.98 23.00 -1.08
C PRO A 215 -2.88 23.65 -0.02
N LEU A 216 -2.93 24.99 0.05
CA LEU A 216 -3.80 25.69 1.00
C LEU A 216 -5.28 25.61 0.61
N GLN A 217 -5.60 25.65 -0.68
CA GLN A 217 -6.97 25.40 -1.16
C GLN A 217 -7.44 23.99 -0.80
N VAL A 218 -6.55 22.99 -0.92
CA VAL A 218 -6.84 21.61 -0.50
C VAL A 218 -7.20 21.57 0.98
N HIS A 219 -6.42 22.22 1.84
CA HIS A 219 -6.69 22.30 3.27
C HIS A 219 -8.09 22.85 3.57
N HIS A 220 -8.45 24.01 3.01
CA HIS A 220 -9.78 24.61 3.23
C HIS A 220 -10.92 23.70 2.75
N LEU A 221 -10.78 23.07 1.58
CA LEU A 221 -11.81 22.17 1.05
C LEU A 221 -11.97 20.89 1.88
N VAL A 222 -10.88 20.36 2.44
CA VAL A 222 -10.94 19.19 3.33
C VAL A 222 -11.63 19.55 4.64
N GLU A 223 -11.30 20.70 5.24
CA GLU A 223 -11.98 21.18 6.45
C GLU A 223 -13.47 21.40 6.21
N GLU A 224 -13.83 22.03 5.09
CA GLU A 224 -15.22 22.26 4.71
C GLU A 224 -15.96 20.93 4.47
N ALA A 225 -15.37 19.98 3.74
CA ALA A 225 -15.98 18.66 3.53
C ALA A 225 -16.24 17.91 4.85
N LEU A 226 -15.32 18.02 5.81
CA LEU A 226 -15.47 17.40 7.13
C LEU A 226 -16.53 18.11 7.99
N SER A 227 -16.69 19.43 7.86
CA SER A 227 -17.68 20.22 8.60
C SER A 227 -19.13 19.87 8.23
N GLN A 228 -19.36 19.37 7.00
CA GLN A 228 -20.68 19.03 6.48
C GLN A 228 -21.35 17.81 7.14
N ARG A 229 -20.63 17.02 7.94
CA ARG A 229 -21.14 15.78 8.57
C ARG A 229 -21.80 14.81 7.58
N ALA A 230 -21.34 14.82 6.33
CA ALA A 230 -21.89 13.99 5.24
C ALA A 230 -21.36 12.54 5.24
N GLU A 231 -20.57 12.14 6.23
CA GLU A 231 -19.92 10.83 6.33
C GLU A 231 -19.22 10.38 5.03
N PRO A 232 -18.22 11.16 4.56
CA PRO A 232 -17.45 10.77 3.39
C PRO A 232 -16.80 9.41 3.61
N SER A 233 -16.80 8.57 2.57
CA SER A 233 -16.08 7.31 2.57
C SER A 233 -14.59 7.50 2.25
N ALA A 234 -14.24 8.61 1.57
CA ALA A 234 -12.87 9.06 1.37
C ALA A 234 -12.80 10.55 0.98
N ILE A 235 -11.67 11.20 1.27
CA ILE A 235 -11.32 12.54 0.79
C ILE A 235 -9.87 12.48 0.29
N GLU A 236 -9.70 12.54 -1.03
CA GLU A 236 -8.41 12.39 -1.70
C GLU A 236 -8.01 13.66 -2.44
N VAL A 237 -6.71 13.83 -2.65
CA VAL A 237 -6.13 14.93 -3.42
C VAL A 237 -5.20 14.40 -4.51
N ASP A 238 -5.20 15.07 -5.66
CA ASP A 238 -4.19 14.97 -6.71
C ASP A 238 -3.66 16.37 -7.04
N LEU A 239 -2.36 16.57 -6.87
CA LEU A 239 -1.61 17.78 -7.23
C LEU A 239 -0.45 17.37 -8.14
N PRO A 240 -0.66 17.14 -9.44
CA PRO A 240 0.41 16.81 -10.38
C PRO A 240 1.29 18.05 -10.65
N THR A 241 2.48 17.82 -11.22
CA THR A 241 3.29 18.93 -11.75
C THR A 241 2.53 19.61 -12.88
N PRO A 242 2.37 20.96 -12.87
CA PRO A 242 1.64 21.65 -13.91
C PRO A 242 2.36 21.46 -15.27
N ALA A 243 1.70 20.79 -16.22
CA ALA A 243 2.17 20.78 -17.60
C ALA A 243 1.96 22.18 -18.21
N GLY A 244 3.04 22.90 -18.49
CA GLY A 244 2.98 24.22 -19.14
C GLY A 244 2.51 25.37 -18.23
N ALA A 245 2.99 25.43 -16.99
CA ALA A 245 2.82 26.57 -16.10
C ALA A 245 3.06 27.91 -16.84
N GLY A 246 2.04 28.78 -16.89
CA GLY A 246 2.10 30.09 -17.54
C GLY A 246 1.34 30.24 -18.87
N ARG A 247 0.65 29.20 -19.36
CA ARG A 247 -0.24 29.32 -20.53
C ARG A 247 -1.66 29.80 -20.15
N PRO A 248 -2.22 30.85 -20.78
CA PRO A 248 -3.63 31.20 -20.63
C PRO A 248 -4.53 30.02 -21.03
N GLY A 249 -5.47 29.64 -20.16
CA GLY A 249 -6.37 28.50 -20.39
C GLY A 249 -5.85 27.13 -19.92
N ALA A 250 -4.72 27.06 -19.20
CA ALA A 250 -4.26 25.83 -18.57
C ALA A 250 -5.29 25.36 -17.51
N GLN A 251 -5.66 24.07 -17.56
CA GLN A 251 -6.51 23.45 -16.55
C GLN A 251 -5.92 23.65 -15.15
N PRO A 252 -6.76 23.80 -14.11
CA PRO A 252 -6.30 23.81 -12.72
C PRO A 252 -5.45 22.55 -12.52
N PRO A 253 -4.23 22.70 -11.96
CA PRO A 253 -3.23 21.65 -12.03
C PRO A 253 -3.70 20.40 -11.28
N GLY A 254 -4.50 20.54 -10.22
CA GLY A 254 -4.96 19.41 -9.40
C GLY A 254 -6.47 19.38 -9.13
N SER A 255 -6.87 18.40 -8.32
CA SER A 255 -8.25 18.24 -7.86
C SER A 255 -8.34 17.60 -6.48
N VAL A 256 -9.36 17.99 -5.72
CA VAL A 256 -9.83 17.27 -4.51
C VAL A 256 -11.06 16.46 -4.90
N ALA A 257 -11.16 15.26 -4.36
CA ALA A 257 -12.28 14.36 -4.60
C ALA A 257 -12.82 13.80 -3.28
N VAL A 258 -14.13 13.96 -3.05
CA VAL A 258 -14.86 13.40 -1.91
C VAL A 258 -15.74 12.27 -2.37
N LEU A 259 -15.53 11.06 -1.86
CA LEU A 259 -16.34 9.88 -2.15
C LEU A 259 -17.46 9.74 -1.11
N LEU A 260 -18.68 9.54 -1.58
CA LEU A 260 -19.84 9.16 -0.78
C LEU A 260 -20.40 7.81 -1.25
N GLU A 261 -20.66 6.92 -0.29
CA GLU A 261 -21.22 5.58 -0.53
C GLU A 261 -22.46 5.33 0.34
N GLY A 262 -23.44 4.61 -0.21
CA GLY A 262 -24.72 4.34 0.45
C GLY A 262 -25.85 3.97 -0.52
N GLY A 263 -27.09 4.23 -0.10
CA GLY A 263 -28.28 4.07 -0.94
C GLY A 263 -28.36 5.15 -2.03
N ALA A 264 -28.98 4.85 -3.18
CA ALA A 264 -28.97 5.76 -4.33
C ALA A 264 -29.53 7.17 -4.05
N VAL A 265 -30.66 7.26 -3.32
CA VAL A 265 -31.30 8.53 -2.97
C VAL A 265 -30.49 9.30 -1.92
N ASP A 266 -30.06 8.61 -0.86
CA ASP A 266 -29.26 9.18 0.23
C ASP A 266 -27.93 9.77 -0.28
N VAL A 267 -27.19 8.99 -1.08
CA VAL A 267 -25.89 9.42 -1.62
C VAL A 267 -26.04 10.61 -2.57
N ALA A 268 -27.11 10.67 -3.36
CA ALA A 268 -27.36 11.81 -4.23
C ALA A 268 -27.55 13.10 -3.42
N GLY A 269 -28.41 13.07 -2.39
CA GLY A 269 -28.63 14.23 -1.52
C GLY A 269 -27.38 14.66 -0.76
N ARG A 270 -26.62 13.72 -0.19
CA ARG A 270 -25.33 14.03 0.47
C ARG A 270 -24.30 14.59 -0.50
N ALA A 271 -24.25 14.10 -1.74
CA ALA A 271 -23.32 14.62 -2.75
C ALA A 271 -23.67 16.05 -3.16
N GLU A 272 -24.96 16.37 -3.33
CA GLU A 272 -25.40 17.74 -3.61
C GLU A 272 -25.10 18.69 -2.44
N GLN A 273 -25.32 18.25 -1.19
CA GLN A 273 -24.95 19.01 0.00
C GLN A 273 -23.45 19.34 0.02
N VAL A 274 -22.60 18.32 -0.15
CA VAL A 274 -21.14 18.52 -0.16
C VAL A 274 -20.72 19.40 -1.34
N ALA A 275 -21.26 19.19 -2.53
CA ALA A 275 -20.93 20.02 -3.70
C ALA A 275 -21.28 21.49 -3.47
N LYS A 276 -22.45 21.79 -2.90
CA LYS A 276 -22.86 23.16 -2.56
C LYS A 276 -21.90 23.81 -1.54
N ALA A 277 -21.46 23.06 -0.54
CA ALA A 277 -20.53 23.55 0.47
C ALA A 277 -19.13 23.83 -0.09
N LEU A 278 -18.66 22.98 -1.02
CA LEU A 278 -17.35 23.12 -1.63
C LEU A 278 -17.28 24.19 -2.75
N GLY A 279 -18.42 24.75 -3.15
CA GLY A 279 -18.54 25.91 -4.03
C GLY A 279 -18.85 25.60 -5.50
N ASP A 280 -19.02 26.66 -6.29
CA ASP A 280 -19.60 26.60 -7.64
C ASP A 280 -18.79 25.79 -8.67
N THR A 281 -17.52 25.52 -8.40
CA THR A 281 -16.65 24.70 -9.26
C THR A 281 -16.76 23.21 -8.96
N ALA A 282 -17.49 22.82 -7.91
CA ALA A 282 -17.70 21.44 -7.54
C ALA A 282 -18.59 20.72 -8.56
N THR A 283 -18.21 19.50 -8.93
CA THR A 283 -18.98 18.66 -9.85
C THR A 283 -19.26 17.30 -9.21
N VAL A 284 -20.50 16.81 -9.37
CA VAL A 284 -20.90 15.48 -8.88
C VAL A 284 -20.88 14.49 -10.04
N THR A 285 -20.21 13.35 -9.85
CA THR A 285 -20.11 12.30 -10.87
C THR A 285 -20.27 10.91 -10.27
N PRO A 286 -20.89 9.94 -10.99
CA PRO A 286 -20.92 8.54 -10.58
C PRO A 286 -19.61 7.78 -10.93
N THR A 287 -18.65 8.44 -11.57
CA THR A 287 -17.41 7.80 -12.05
C THR A 287 -16.20 8.38 -11.31
N ALA A 288 -15.35 7.51 -10.76
CA ALA A 288 -14.12 7.91 -10.10
C ALA A 288 -13.17 8.65 -11.08
N PRO A 289 -12.45 9.69 -10.63
CA PRO A 289 -11.43 10.32 -11.46
C PRO A 289 -10.31 9.32 -11.78
N ARG A 290 -9.65 9.48 -12.94
CA ARG A 290 -8.65 8.50 -13.43
C ARG A 290 -7.47 8.25 -12.48
N TRP A 291 -7.13 9.24 -11.65
CA TRP A 291 -6.05 9.17 -10.67
C TRP A 291 -6.46 8.50 -9.35
N TRP A 292 -7.75 8.28 -9.11
CA TRP A 292 -8.29 7.78 -7.85
C TRP A 292 -7.69 6.44 -7.46
N GLY A 293 -7.21 6.33 -6.21
CA GLY A 293 -6.66 5.08 -5.69
C GLY A 293 -5.40 4.62 -6.44
N ARG A 294 -4.56 5.54 -6.93
CA ARG A 294 -3.30 5.23 -7.62
C ARG A 294 -2.16 5.99 -7.00
N TYR A 295 -0.96 5.42 -6.99
CA TYR A 295 0.24 6.17 -6.62
C TYR A 295 0.63 7.19 -7.69
N PRO A 296 1.32 8.29 -7.31
CA PRO A 296 1.87 9.24 -8.27
C PRO A 296 3.25 8.81 -8.80
N PHE A 297 3.86 7.73 -8.29
CA PHE A 297 5.21 7.27 -8.63
C PHE A 297 5.24 5.91 -9.35
N GLY A 298 6.33 5.66 -10.07
CA GLY A 298 6.74 4.36 -10.60
C GLY A 298 8.02 3.83 -9.95
N ARG A 299 8.61 2.78 -10.54
CA ARG A 299 9.82 2.10 -10.02
C ARG A 299 11.10 2.92 -10.13
N GLU A 300 11.15 3.84 -11.08
CA GLU A 300 12.32 4.69 -11.34
C GLU A 300 12.27 6.01 -10.56
N ASP A 301 11.26 6.22 -9.72
CA ASP A 301 11.09 7.43 -8.92
C ASP A 301 11.55 7.22 -7.48
N VAL A 302 11.85 8.32 -6.80
CA VAL A 302 11.96 8.32 -5.34
C VAL A 302 10.59 8.66 -4.76
N ALA A 303 9.95 7.68 -4.15
CA ALA A 303 8.63 7.79 -3.56
C ALA A 303 8.73 8.18 -2.08
N LEU A 304 8.18 9.34 -1.74
CA LEU A 304 8.05 9.82 -0.37
C LEU A 304 6.63 9.53 0.14
N ARG A 305 6.51 9.13 1.40
CA ARG A 305 5.22 9.19 2.12
C ARG A 305 5.31 10.19 3.25
N ILE A 306 4.37 11.13 3.25
CA ILE A 306 4.22 12.18 4.25
C ILE A 306 2.95 11.90 5.03
N THR A 307 3.07 11.84 6.36
CA THR A 307 1.94 11.68 7.28
C THR A 307 2.01 12.78 8.33
N VAL A 308 0.95 13.56 8.48
CA VAL A 308 0.86 14.67 9.45
C VAL A 308 -0.61 14.97 9.76
N ALA A 309 -0.90 15.78 10.78
CA ALA A 309 -2.27 16.26 11.01
C ALA A 309 -2.84 16.94 9.76
N ILE A 310 -4.15 16.77 9.51
CA ILE A 310 -4.84 17.33 8.32
C ILE A 310 -4.61 18.85 8.20
N ALA A 311 -4.63 19.55 9.35
CA ALA A 311 -4.41 20.99 9.42
C ALA A 311 -3.02 21.42 8.92
N ASP A 312 -2.03 20.53 8.99
CA ASP A 312 -0.62 20.82 8.73
C ASP A 312 -0.11 20.26 7.40
N LEU A 313 -0.94 19.49 6.68
CA LEU A 313 -0.54 18.84 5.43
C LEU A 313 -0.03 19.83 4.37
N HIS A 314 -0.68 20.99 4.27
CA HIS A 314 -0.29 22.03 3.32
C HIS A 314 1.14 22.55 3.57
N ALA A 315 1.55 22.66 4.83
CA ALA A 315 2.88 23.13 5.21
C ALA A 315 3.97 22.15 4.78
N ALA A 316 3.72 20.85 4.90
CA ALA A 316 4.64 19.81 4.44
C ALA A 316 4.82 19.84 2.91
N VAL A 317 3.74 20.04 2.16
CA VAL A 317 3.78 20.14 0.69
C VAL A 317 4.51 21.42 0.25
N TYR A 318 4.32 22.55 0.94
CA TYR A 318 5.08 23.77 0.67
C TYR A 318 6.58 23.60 0.98
N ALA A 319 6.92 22.96 2.10
CA ALA A 319 8.32 22.67 2.45
C ALA A 319 9.01 21.83 1.36
N LEU A 320 8.31 20.83 0.82
CA LEU A 320 8.82 20.00 -0.27
C LEU A 320 9.04 20.80 -1.56
N ARG A 321 8.09 21.65 -1.92
CA ARG A 321 8.21 22.56 -3.09
C ARG A 321 9.41 23.50 -2.93
N ASP A 322 9.56 24.10 -1.76
CA ASP A 322 10.60 25.08 -1.50
C ASP A 322 11.99 24.41 -1.47
N ALA A 323 12.10 23.23 -0.87
CA ALA A 323 13.34 22.45 -0.83
C ALA A 323 13.79 21.95 -2.22
N THR A 324 12.83 21.58 -3.08
CA THR A 324 13.10 21.14 -4.46
C THR A 324 13.28 22.30 -5.44
N GLY A 325 12.75 23.49 -5.13
CA GLY A 325 12.71 24.64 -6.02
C GLY A 325 11.66 24.53 -7.14
N ALA A 326 10.79 23.52 -7.10
CA ALA A 326 9.79 23.25 -8.13
C ALA A 326 8.54 22.56 -7.57
N SER A 327 7.47 22.51 -8.37
CA SER A 327 6.25 21.77 -7.98
C SER A 327 6.50 20.28 -8.03
N VAL A 328 6.17 19.59 -6.93
CA VAL A 328 6.32 18.15 -6.77
C VAL A 328 4.96 17.47 -6.93
N PRO A 329 4.82 16.38 -7.72
CA PRO A 329 3.59 15.62 -7.77
C PRO A 329 3.24 15.08 -6.38
N VAL A 330 2.02 15.33 -5.92
CA VAL A 330 1.51 14.84 -4.64
C VAL A 330 0.14 14.20 -4.84
N ARG A 331 -0.09 13.03 -4.24
CA ARG A 331 -1.39 12.36 -4.26
C ARG A 331 -1.65 11.55 -3.00
N GLY A 332 -2.88 11.53 -2.51
CA GLY A 332 -3.31 10.60 -1.46
C GLY A 332 -4.46 11.11 -0.59
N SER A 333 -4.62 10.47 0.56
CA SER A 333 -5.70 10.71 1.52
C SER A 333 -5.51 11.99 2.33
N ALA A 334 -5.87 13.12 1.72
CA ALA A 334 -5.89 14.43 2.39
C ALA A 334 -6.79 14.43 3.64
N GLY A 335 -7.95 13.75 3.60
CA GLY A 335 -8.85 13.60 4.76
C GLY A 335 -8.31 12.71 5.88
N ARG A 336 -7.09 12.18 5.74
CA ARG A 336 -6.37 11.43 6.78
C ARG A 336 -4.95 11.94 6.99
N GLY A 337 -4.59 13.06 6.34
CA GLY A 337 -3.27 13.68 6.47
C GLY A 337 -2.12 12.81 5.94
N THR A 338 -2.39 11.91 4.98
CA THR A 338 -1.36 11.05 4.38
C THR A 338 -1.32 11.27 2.87
N VAL A 339 -0.16 11.63 2.35
CA VAL A 339 0.07 11.79 0.90
C VAL A 339 1.38 11.17 0.47
N HIS A 340 1.46 10.84 -0.81
CA HIS A 340 2.69 10.38 -1.45
C HIS A 340 3.20 11.48 -2.36
N ALA A 341 4.51 11.71 -2.33
CA ALA A 341 5.17 12.70 -3.18
C ALA A 341 6.30 12.04 -3.98
N VAL A 342 6.66 12.64 -5.12
CA VAL A 342 7.54 12.00 -6.10
C VAL A 342 8.74 12.88 -6.41
N LEU A 343 9.95 12.41 -6.12
CA LEU A 343 11.17 13.04 -6.60
C LEU A 343 11.75 12.25 -7.78
N PRO A 344 12.45 12.92 -8.72
CA PRO A 344 13.11 12.22 -9.81
C PRO A 344 14.17 11.23 -9.31
N GLY A 345 14.17 10.00 -9.82
CA GLY A 345 15.21 9.01 -9.53
C GLY A 345 16.61 9.34 -10.08
N THR A 346 16.73 10.41 -10.87
CA THR A 346 18.01 10.93 -11.36
C THR A 346 18.73 11.83 -10.35
N LEU A 347 18.10 12.15 -9.21
CA LEU A 347 18.76 12.92 -8.15
C LEU A 347 19.87 12.11 -7.48
N THR A 348 20.86 12.82 -6.92
CA THR A 348 21.86 12.18 -6.06
C THR A 348 21.26 11.87 -4.69
N ALA A 349 21.81 10.85 -4.01
CA ALA A 349 21.44 10.52 -2.64
C ALA A 349 21.53 11.75 -1.70
N GLU A 350 22.63 12.48 -1.76
CA GLU A 350 22.86 13.72 -0.99
C GLU A 350 21.77 14.78 -1.25
N ARG A 351 21.32 14.93 -2.50
CA ARG A 351 20.25 15.89 -2.82
C ARG A 351 18.90 15.44 -2.24
N VAL A 352 18.61 14.14 -2.27
CA VAL A 352 17.41 13.57 -1.65
C VAL A 352 17.43 13.78 -0.13
N GLU A 353 18.57 13.51 0.52
CA GLU A 353 18.74 13.73 1.96
C GLU A 353 18.52 15.20 2.36
N GLY A 354 19.12 16.15 1.63
CA GLY A 354 18.90 17.57 1.89
C GLY A 354 17.43 18.01 1.76
N ILE A 355 16.67 17.40 0.83
CA ILE A 355 15.22 17.63 0.71
C ILE A 355 14.48 17.03 1.90
N LEU A 356 14.83 15.80 2.30
CA LEU A 356 14.23 15.12 3.46
C LEU A 356 14.46 15.91 4.75
N ASP A 357 15.66 16.43 4.98
CA ASP A 357 15.99 17.21 6.18
C ASP A 357 15.15 18.49 6.26
N ALA A 358 14.99 19.20 5.15
CA ALA A 358 14.14 20.40 5.10
C ALA A 358 12.67 20.07 5.44
N VAL A 359 12.11 19.02 4.84
CA VAL A 359 10.72 18.60 5.10
C VAL A 359 10.54 18.07 6.52
N ARG A 360 11.46 17.23 6.99
CA ARG A 360 11.45 16.66 8.35
C ARG A 360 11.59 17.76 9.42
N GLY A 361 12.39 18.79 9.17
CA GLY A 361 12.49 19.95 10.06
C GLY A 361 11.15 20.68 10.24
N VAL A 362 10.38 20.85 9.16
CA VAL A 362 9.03 21.42 9.22
C VAL A 362 8.04 20.50 9.94
N LEU A 363 8.15 19.19 9.73
CA LEU A 363 7.26 18.19 10.33
C LEU A 363 7.52 17.94 11.82
N LEU A 364 8.75 18.17 12.31
CA LEU A 364 9.14 17.92 13.70
C LEU A 364 8.24 18.67 14.69
N ALA A 365 7.98 19.95 14.43
CA ALA A 365 7.11 20.78 15.26
C ALA A 365 5.62 20.42 15.14
N ARG A 366 5.24 19.56 14.18
CA ARG A 366 3.86 19.21 13.81
C ARG A 366 3.52 17.75 14.11
N GLY A 367 4.44 17.01 14.74
CA GLY A 367 4.29 15.57 15.00
C GLY A 367 4.12 14.75 13.72
N GLY A 368 4.60 15.26 12.58
CA GLY A 368 4.49 14.59 11.29
C GLY A 368 5.73 13.75 10.95
N ARG A 369 5.64 13.00 9.86
CA ARG A 369 6.68 12.09 9.39
C ARG A 369 6.81 12.13 7.88
N CYS A 370 8.04 12.07 7.38
CA CYS A 370 8.37 11.90 5.97
C CYS A 370 9.41 10.77 5.83
N VAL A 371 9.06 9.73 5.06
CA VAL A 371 9.90 8.56 4.81
C VAL A 371 10.00 8.26 3.33
N VAL A 372 11.11 7.70 2.89
CA VAL A 372 11.28 7.19 1.52
C VAL A 372 10.78 5.75 1.49
N ILE A 373 9.68 5.49 0.78
CA ILE A 373 9.11 4.15 0.71
C ILE A 373 9.69 3.33 -0.44
N ALA A 374 10.12 3.96 -1.53
CA ALA A 374 10.76 3.28 -2.68
C ALA A 374 11.74 4.25 -3.35
N ALA A 375 12.84 3.72 -3.89
CA ALA A 375 13.82 4.48 -4.63
C ALA A 375 14.65 3.54 -5.54
N PRO A 376 15.22 4.02 -6.65
CA PRO A 376 16.17 3.26 -7.45
C PRO A 376 17.41 2.89 -6.64
N SER A 377 18.04 1.76 -6.98
CA SER A 377 19.17 1.19 -6.23
C SER A 377 20.32 2.17 -5.92
N PRO A 378 20.78 3.05 -6.84
CA PRO A 378 21.85 4.01 -6.53
C PRO A 378 21.50 4.96 -5.37
N ILE A 379 20.21 5.20 -5.13
CA ILE A 379 19.72 6.05 -4.05
C ILE A 379 19.41 5.18 -2.82
N SER A 380 18.62 4.10 -2.98
CA SER A 380 18.10 3.31 -1.86
C SER A 380 19.16 2.61 -1.02
N THR A 381 20.37 2.42 -1.53
CA THR A 381 21.51 1.86 -0.78
C THR A 381 22.29 2.91 0.01
N ASN A 382 22.06 4.20 -0.26
CA ASN A 382 22.85 5.31 0.26
C ASN A 382 22.05 6.29 1.12
N ILE A 383 20.75 6.07 1.31
CA ILE A 383 19.89 6.90 2.15
C ILE A 383 19.08 6.05 3.13
N ASP A 384 18.54 6.71 4.15
CA ASP A 384 17.60 6.09 5.08
C ASP A 384 16.23 5.85 4.43
N MET A 385 15.92 4.58 4.19
CA MET A 385 14.65 4.09 3.65
C MET A 385 13.67 3.76 4.78
N ALA A 386 12.38 3.75 4.47
CA ALA A 386 11.33 3.36 5.41
C ALA A 386 11.62 1.98 6.04
N GLY A 387 11.64 1.93 7.37
CA GLY A 387 11.65 0.69 8.11
C GLY A 387 10.30 -0.02 8.05
N ARG A 388 10.23 -1.27 8.53
CA ARG A 388 8.99 -2.06 8.52
C ARG A 388 7.82 -1.38 9.25
N ARG A 389 8.09 -0.84 10.45
CA ARG A 389 7.11 -0.07 11.23
C ARG A 389 6.71 1.24 10.58
N ASP A 390 7.52 1.74 9.66
CA ASP A 390 7.20 2.95 8.94
C ASP A 390 6.21 2.62 7.85
N LEU A 391 6.44 1.52 7.12
CA LEU A 391 5.56 0.99 6.06
C LEU A 391 4.14 0.71 6.58
N PHE A 392 4.03 0.13 7.78
CA PHE A 392 2.78 -0.18 8.45
C PHE A 392 2.07 1.07 9.02
#